data_AF-A0A955RG89-F1
#
_entry.id   AF-A0A955RG89-F1
#
_cell.length_a   1.000
_cell.length_b   1.000
_cell.length_c   1.000
_cell.angle_alpha   90.00
_cell.angle_beta   90.00
_cell.angle_gamma   90.00
#
_symmetry.space_group_name_H-M   'P 1'
#
loop_
_entity.id
_entity.type
_entity.pdbx_description
1 polymer ?
#
loop_
_entity_poly.entity_id
_entity_poly.type
_entity_poly.pdbx_seq_one_letter_code
_entity_poly.pdbx_strand_id
1 'polypeptide(L)' 'EGNIFHGELTLDQILFQRPTPAASRYRTPVRGLWLCGSGAHPGGGVMGAPGGLCAKTMLQQAGV' A
#
# COMPACT_ATOMS: atom_id res chain seq x y z
N GLU A 1 7.35 -19.60 1.46
CA GLU A 1 8.36 -18.81 0.73
C GLU A 1 8.25 -17.34 1.12
N GLY A 2 9.26 -16.53 0.81
CA GLY A 2 9.26 -15.09 1.07
C GLY A 2 9.11 -14.31 -0.23
N ASN A 3 8.26 -13.28 -0.23
CA ASN A 3 8.13 -12.35 -1.34
C ASN A 3 8.36 -10.92 -0.85
N ILE A 4 9.17 -10.15 -1.58
CA ILE A 4 9.48 -8.76 -1.26
C ILE A 4 8.25 -7.86 -1.22
N PHE A 5 7.12 -8.30 -1.79
CA PHE A 5 5.85 -7.57 -1.81
C PHE A 5 4.88 -7.98 -0.68
N HIS A 6 5.37 -8.70 0.34
CA HIS A 6 4.56 -9.25 1.45
C HIS A 6 3.49 -10.27 1.01
N GLY A 7 3.67 -10.84 -0.18
CA GLY A 7 2.77 -11.81 -0.80
C GLY A 7 3.14 -11.97 -2.27
N GLU A 8 2.66 -13.05 -2.88
CA GLU A 8 2.83 -13.25 -4.33
C GLU A 8 1.89 -12.31 -5.11
N LEU A 9 2.34 -11.83 -6.27
CA LEU A 9 1.52 -10.98 -7.13
C LEU A 9 0.61 -11.84 -8.02
N THR A 10 -0.30 -12.59 -7.42
CA THR A 10 -1.33 -13.34 -8.13
C THR A 10 -2.46 -12.42 -8.58
N LEU A 11 -3.24 -12.82 -9.59
CA LEU A 11 -4.33 -12.00 -10.14
C LEU A 11 -5.41 -11.67 -9.11
N ASP A 12 -5.65 -12.57 -8.15
CA ASP A 12 -6.59 -12.40 -7.05
C ASP A 12 -6.04 -11.53 -5.91
N GLN A 13 -4.75 -11.21 -5.93
CA GLN A 13 -4.07 -10.39 -4.92
C GLN A 13 -3.41 -9.16 -5.52
N ILE A 14 -3.90 -8.69 -6.68
CA ILE A 14 -3.35 -7.52 -7.37
C ILE A 14 -4.39 -6.38 -7.46
N LEU A 15 -3.89 -5.15 -7.65
CA LEU A 15 -4.70 -3.94 -7.77
C LEU A 15 -5.64 -3.74 -6.56
N PHE A 16 -6.94 -3.68 -6.81
CA PHE A 16 -7.97 -3.43 -5.80
C PHE A 16 -8.25 -4.65 -4.91
N GLN A 17 -7.67 -5.81 -5.21
CA GLN A 17 -7.77 -7.01 -4.37
C GLN A 17 -6.56 -7.19 -3.44
N ARG A 18 -5.66 -6.20 -3.37
CA ARG A 18 -4.50 -6.20 -2.45
C ARG A 18 -4.88 -5.74 -1.04
N PRO A 19 -4.67 -6.54 0.02
CA PRO A 19 -5.05 -7.96 0.18
C PRO A 19 -6.56 -8.16 0.36
N THR A 20 -7.30 -7.07 0.60
CA THR A 20 -8.76 -7.00 0.57
C THR A 20 -9.16 -5.66 -0.04
N PRO A 21 -10.38 -5.51 -0.60
CA PRO A 21 -10.84 -4.23 -1.16
C PRO A 21 -10.73 -3.06 -0.18
N ALA A 22 -10.95 -3.32 1.11
CA ALA A 22 -10.93 -2.32 2.16
C ALA A 22 -9.50 -1.78 2.47
N ALA A 23 -8.47 -2.56 2.14
CA ALA A 23 -7.06 -2.21 2.35
C ALA A 23 -6.30 -1.94 1.04
N SER A 24 -7.02 -1.76 -0.07
CA SER A 24 -6.44 -1.55 -1.41
C SER A 24 -5.77 -0.18 -1.61
N ARG A 25 -5.99 0.76 -0.69
CA ARG A 25 -5.39 2.11 -0.69
C ARG A 25 -4.37 2.25 0.43
N TYR A 26 -3.66 3.37 0.44
CA TYR A 26 -2.69 3.70 1.49
C TYR A 26 -3.31 3.78 2.88
N ARG A 27 -4.54 4.28 3.00
CA ARG A 27 -5.28 4.28 4.28
C ARG A 27 -5.99 2.96 4.46
N THR A 28 -5.77 2.33 5.60
CA THR A 28 -6.45 1.07 5.96
C THR A 28 -7.76 1.34 6.72
N PRO A 29 -8.62 0.32 6.89
CA PRO A 29 -9.80 0.42 7.75
C PRO A 29 -9.44 0.62 9.23
N VAL A 30 -8.22 0.26 9.64
CA VAL A 30 -7.75 0.47 11.01
C VAL A 30 -7.34 1.94 11.17
N ARG A 31 -7.98 2.61 12.13
CA ARG A 31 -7.73 4.04 12.38
C ARG A 31 -6.27 4.29 12.73
N GLY A 32 -5.63 5.19 11.97
CA GLY A 32 -4.23 5.57 12.17
C GLY A 32 -3.21 4.62 11.52
N LEU A 33 -3.65 3.55 10.87
CA LEU A 33 -2.78 2.60 10.18
C LEU A 33 -2.76 2.87 8.66
N TRP A 34 -1.54 2.96 8.13
CA TRP A 34 -1.26 3.26 6.73
C TRP A 34 -0.32 2.21 6.11
N LEU A 35 -0.57 1.87 4.84
CA LEU A 35 0.21 0.92 4.07
C LEU A 35 1.19 1.65 3.16
N CYS A 36 2.45 1.73 3.57
CA CYS A 36 3.48 2.47 2.83
C CYS A 36 4.64 1.57 2.30
N GLY A 37 4.55 0.26 2.49
CA GLY A 37 5.63 -0.69 2.19
C GLY A 37 5.73 -1.11 0.72
N SER A 38 6.68 -1.99 0.42
CA SER A 38 6.96 -2.52 -0.92
C SER A 38 5.75 -3.16 -1.63
N GLY A 39 4.87 -3.81 -0.88
CA GLY A 39 3.62 -4.40 -1.40
C GLY A 39 2.50 -3.42 -1.73
N ALA A 40 2.62 -2.15 -1.33
CA ALA A 40 1.64 -1.12 -1.67
C ALA A 40 1.85 -0.59 -3.10
N HIS A 41 0.80 -0.04 -3.71
CA HIS A 41 0.88 0.56 -5.06
C HIS A 41 1.96 1.66 -5.10
N PRO A 42 2.70 1.84 -6.21
CA PRO A 42 2.74 1.03 -7.44
C PRO A 42 3.60 -0.25 -7.35
N GLY A 43 4.19 -0.53 -6.19
CA GLY A 43 5.24 -1.52 -5.99
C GLY A 43 6.53 -0.81 -5.61
N GLY A 44 7.08 -1.13 -4.44
CA GLY A 44 8.07 -0.25 -3.79
C GLY A 44 9.52 -0.62 -3.90
N GLY A 45 9.84 -1.90 -4.19
CA GLY A 45 11.20 -2.41 -4.33
C GLY A 45 12.25 -1.59 -3.55
N VAL A 46 13.24 -1.05 -4.26
CA VAL A 46 14.22 -0.09 -3.73
C VAL A 46 13.81 1.38 -3.98
N MET A 47 12.84 1.61 -4.87
CA MET A 47 12.46 2.95 -5.37
C MET A 47 11.69 3.82 -4.36
N GLY A 48 11.13 3.24 -3.30
CA GLY A 48 10.46 3.98 -2.23
C GLY A 48 9.16 4.71 -2.62
N ALA A 49 8.69 4.55 -3.86
CA ALA A 49 7.51 5.23 -4.40
C ALA A 49 6.23 5.05 -3.55
N PRO A 50 5.88 3.84 -3.03
CA PRO A 50 4.72 3.68 -2.17
C PRO A 50 4.82 4.49 -0.90
N GLY A 51 6.01 4.58 -0.29
CA GLY A 51 6.26 5.40 0.88
C GLY A 51 5.98 6.88 0.63
N GLY A 52 6.54 7.41 -0.46
CA GLY A 52 6.34 8.81 -0.84
C GLY A 52 4.88 9.15 -1.16
N LEU A 53 4.17 8.27 -1.87
CA LEU A 53 2.75 8.47 -2.19
C LEU A 53 1.84 8.29 -0.96
N CYS A 54 2.18 7.36 -0.07
CA CYS A 54 1.50 7.16 1.20
C CYS A 54 1.60 8.42 2.07
N ALA A 55 2.81 8.98 2.22
CA ALA A 55 3.04 10.21 2.97
C ALA A 55 2.25 11.39 2.36
N LYS A 56 2.29 11.57 1.03
CA LYS A 56 1.49 12.60 0.35
C LYS A 56 0.00 12.44 0.61
N THR A 57 -0.52 11.21 0.52
CA THR A 57 -1.94 10.92 0.79
C THR A 57 -2.32 11.22 2.24
N MET A 58 -1.42 10.90 3.18
CA MET A 58 -1.62 11.17 4.60
C MET A 58 -1.69 12.67 4.88
N LEU A 59 -0.78 13.46 4.32
CA LEU A 59 -0.77 14.92 4.44
C LEU A 59 -2.04 15.55 3.84
N GLN A 60 -2.44 15.11 2.63
CA GLN A 60 -3.68 15.55 1.99
C GLN A 60 -4.92 15.29 2.85
N GLN A 61 -5.00 14.12 3.52
CA GLN A 61 -6.12 13.80 4.40
C GLN A 61 -6.07 14.52 5.75
N ALA A 62 -4.87 14.92 6.19
CA ALA A 62 -4.69 15.75 7.38
C ALA A 62 -5.00 17.23 7.13
N GLY A 63 -5.17 17.64 5.87
CA GLY A 63 -5.51 19.02 5.50
C GLY A 63 -4.32 19.98 5.58
N VAL A 64 -3.10 19.48 5.45
CA VAL A 64 -1.84 20.25 5.45
C VAL A 64 -1.22 20.34 4.06
#